data_AF-A0A7J5Y042-F1
#
_entry.id   AF-A0A7J5Y042-F1
#
_cell.length_a   1.000
_cell.length_b   1.000
_cell.length_c   1.000
_cell.angle_alpha   90.00
_cell.angle_beta   90.00
_cell.angle_gamma   90.00
#
_symmetry.space_group_name_H-M   'P 1'
#
loop_
_entity.id
_entity.type
_entity.pdbx_description
1 polymer ?
#
loop_
_entity_poly.entity_id
_entity_poly.type
_entity_poly.pdbx_seq_one_letter_code
_entity_poly.pdbx_strand_id
1 'polypeptide(L)'
;MCHPPLTALSESHLRAVTKEGHLLSDVDVFLKEHKKSSQVYQHSFFASYLIYNLYTREVRELNPPEVSDSVLQFASWGVQGQQLLYIFENNIYYQADVQSSSWRLTSSGQEGVIFNGITDWLYEEEVLLSQAAHWWSPDSSRLAYLTINDSLVPNMLLPRFTGSLYPRGAEYPYPKVKLKSI
;
A
#
# COMPACT_ATOMS: atom_id res chain seq x y z
N MET A 1 -23.36 30.58 10.20
CA MET A 1 -22.12 30.55 9.39
C MET A 1 -22.31 29.48 8.34
N CYS A 2 -22.48 29.88 7.08
CA CYS A 2 -22.72 28.95 5.97
C CYS A 2 -21.37 28.46 5.45
N HIS A 3 -21.18 27.14 5.39
CA HIS A 3 -20.08 26.54 4.64
C HIS A 3 -20.31 26.74 3.13
N PRO A 4 -19.26 27.03 2.33
CA PRO A 4 -19.42 27.18 0.90
C PRO A 4 -19.74 25.82 0.24
N PRO A 5 -20.53 25.78 -0.85
CA PRO A 5 -20.79 24.55 -1.58
C PRO A 5 -19.51 24.09 -2.29
N LEU A 6 -19.13 22.82 -2.08
CA LEU A 6 -18.04 22.18 -2.81
C LEU A 6 -18.36 22.21 -4.31
N THR A 7 -17.53 22.94 -5.05
CA THR A 7 -17.61 23.09 -6.50
C THR A 7 -17.56 21.72 -7.17
N ALA A 8 -18.54 21.42 -8.01
CA ALA A 8 -18.55 20.21 -8.83
C ALA A 8 -17.25 20.16 -9.66
N LEU A 9 -16.46 19.10 -9.47
CA LEU A 9 -15.22 18.89 -10.21
C LEU A 9 -15.54 18.76 -11.70
N SER A 10 -14.90 19.57 -12.54
CA SER A 10 -15.06 19.52 -14.00
C SER A 10 -14.50 18.22 -14.58
N GLU A 11 -14.98 17.83 -15.77
CA GLU A 11 -14.47 16.63 -16.48
C GLU A 11 -12.95 16.66 -16.71
N SER A 12 -12.35 17.85 -16.81
CA SER A 12 -10.90 18.03 -16.88
C SER A 12 -10.18 17.64 -15.59
N HIS A 13 -10.84 17.78 -14.42
CA HIS A 13 -10.34 17.32 -13.13
C HIS A 13 -10.47 15.81 -12.98
N LEU A 14 -11.56 15.21 -13.48
CA LEU A 14 -11.71 13.76 -13.56
C LEU A 14 -10.61 13.13 -14.44
N ARG A 15 -10.24 13.78 -15.55
CA ARG A 15 -9.11 13.37 -16.40
C ARG A 15 -7.73 13.53 -15.73
N ALA A 16 -7.57 14.47 -14.80
CA ALA A 16 -6.34 14.64 -14.04
C ALA A 16 -6.20 13.57 -12.95
N VAL A 17 -7.31 13.17 -12.31
CA VAL A 17 -7.35 12.08 -11.33
C VAL A 17 -6.97 10.73 -11.95
N THR A 18 -7.30 10.50 -13.23
CA THR A 18 -6.90 9.31 -14.01
C THR A 18 -5.39 9.15 -14.25
N LYS A 19 -4.56 10.17 -13.97
CA LYS A 19 -3.11 10.06 -14.17
C LYS A 19 -2.36 9.44 -12.98
N GLU A 20 -2.99 9.37 -11.81
CA GLU A 20 -2.34 8.99 -10.54
C GLU A 20 -3.11 7.94 -9.71
N GLY A 21 -4.24 7.41 -10.19
CA GLY A 21 -4.94 6.34 -9.48
C GLY A 21 -5.38 5.19 -10.37
N HIS A 22 -5.37 4.00 -9.78
CA HIS A 22 -5.72 2.75 -10.43
C HIS A 22 -7.24 2.66 -10.62
N LEU A 23 -7.70 2.75 -11.88
CA LEU A 23 -9.10 2.52 -12.25
C LEU A 23 -9.39 1.02 -12.31
N LEU A 24 -10.51 0.60 -11.70
CA LEU A 24 -11.30 -0.51 -12.26
C LEU A 24 -12.51 0.11 -12.96
N SER A 25 -12.66 -0.19 -14.24
CA SER A 25 -13.55 0.50 -15.19
C SER A 25 -15.02 0.08 -15.12
N ASP A 26 -15.39 -0.90 -14.30
CA ASP A 26 -16.76 -1.48 -14.32
C ASP A 26 -17.66 -1.02 -13.19
N VAL A 27 -17.15 -0.20 -12.27
CA VAL A 27 -17.94 0.36 -11.18
C VAL A 27 -17.46 1.77 -10.96
N ASP A 28 -18.39 2.71 -10.94
CA ASP A 28 -18.22 4.14 -10.69
C ASP A 28 -17.68 4.47 -9.27
N VAL A 29 -16.61 3.81 -8.87
CA VAL A 29 -15.91 3.96 -7.60
C VAL A 29 -14.40 4.04 -7.87
N PHE A 30 -13.74 5.05 -7.31
CA PHE A 30 -12.31 5.28 -7.49
C PHE A 30 -11.55 5.17 -6.16
N LEU A 31 -10.39 4.52 -6.20
CA LEU A 31 -9.44 4.48 -5.10
C LEU A 31 -8.41 5.58 -5.34
N LYS A 32 -8.43 6.60 -4.48
CA LYS A 32 -7.54 7.76 -4.55
C LYS A 32 -6.46 7.67 -3.49
N GLU A 33 -5.22 7.78 -3.92
CA GLU A 33 -4.13 8.19 -3.04
C GLU A 33 -4.36 9.65 -2.64
N HIS A 34 -4.62 9.89 -1.35
CA HIS A 34 -4.96 11.23 -0.87
C HIS A 34 -3.76 11.94 -0.24
N LYS A 35 -2.94 11.20 0.51
CA LYS A 35 -1.79 11.76 1.21
C LYS A 35 -0.63 10.77 1.21
N LYS A 36 0.34 10.97 0.32
CA LYS A 36 1.62 10.27 0.36
C LYS A 36 2.40 10.76 1.57
N SER A 37 2.65 9.86 2.52
CA SER A 37 3.31 10.15 3.80
C SER A 37 4.83 10.13 3.64
N SER A 38 5.36 9.04 3.09
CA SER A 38 6.80 8.83 2.96
C SER A 38 7.08 7.77 1.90
N GLN A 39 8.15 8.00 1.12
CA GLN A 39 8.72 6.99 0.24
C GLN A 39 9.62 6.07 1.08
N VAL A 40 9.53 4.76 0.84
CA VAL A 40 10.29 3.74 1.56
C VAL A 40 11.52 3.35 0.73
N TYR A 41 11.27 2.86 -0.48
CA TYR A 41 12.27 2.39 -1.45
C TYR A 41 11.95 2.99 -2.84
N GLN A 42 12.35 2.37 -3.95
CA GLN A 42 12.15 2.93 -5.29
C GLN A 42 10.66 3.04 -5.69
N HIS A 43 9.88 1.99 -5.46
CA HIS A 43 8.46 1.87 -5.80
C HIS A 43 7.54 1.92 -4.57
N SER A 44 8.05 1.53 -3.39
CA SER A 44 7.28 1.48 -2.16
C SER A 44 7.08 2.83 -1.50
N PHE A 45 5.85 3.07 -1.06
CA PHE A 45 5.50 4.25 -0.27
C PHE A 45 4.33 3.98 0.67
N PHE A 46 4.22 4.84 1.67
CA PHE A 46 3.10 4.88 2.59
C PHE A 46 2.13 5.98 2.17
N ALA A 47 0.83 5.67 2.13
CA ALA A 47 -0.20 6.66 1.83
C ALA A 47 -1.53 6.38 2.54
N SER A 48 -2.29 7.45 2.79
CA SER A 48 -3.71 7.33 3.15
C SER A 48 -4.56 7.28 1.88
N TYR A 49 -5.55 6.39 1.87
CA TYR A 49 -6.40 6.11 0.71
C TYR A 49 -7.85 6.52 0.95
N LEU A 50 -8.47 7.07 -0.08
CA LEU A 50 -9.89 7.43 -0.10
C LEU A 50 -10.61 6.62 -1.17
N ILE A 51 -11.80 6.12 -0.84
CA ILE A 51 -12.73 5.53 -1.79
C ILE A 51 -13.79 6.57 -2.12
N TYR A 52 -13.92 6.92 -3.40
CA TYR A 52 -14.88 7.89 -3.88
C TYR A 52 -15.95 7.21 -4.74
N ASN A 53 -17.22 7.37 -4.35
CA ASN A 53 -18.36 6.90 -5.14
C ASN A 53 -18.84 8.02 -6.08
N LEU A 54 -18.81 7.79 -7.39
CA LEU A 54 -19.16 8.81 -8.40
C LEU A 54 -20.67 9.07 -8.48
N TYR A 55 -21.51 8.09 -8.14
CA TYR A 55 -22.97 8.24 -8.14
C TYR A 55 -23.47 9.06 -6.95
N THR A 56 -23.07 8.65 -5.74
CA THR A 56 -23.54 9.29 -4.51
C THR A 56 -22.71 10.51 -4.13
N ARG A 57 -21.50 10.65 -4.72
CA ARG A 57 -20.47 11.63 -4.35
C ARG A 57 -19.98 11.47 -2.91
N GLU A 58 -20.21 10.31 -2.31
CA GLU A 58 -19.68 9.99 -0.99
C GLU A 58 -18.17 9.70 -1.08
N VAL A 59 -17.44 10.24 -0.10
CA VAL A 59 -16.02 9.95 0.12
C VAL A 59 -15.92 9.15 1.41
N ARG A 60 -15.16 8.05 1.38
CA ARG A 60 -14.86 7.24 2.56
C ARG A 60 -13.36 7.00 2.65
N GLU A 61 -12.86 6.95 3.87
CA GLU A 61 -11.48 6.54 4.11
C GLU A 61 -11.36 5.03 4.09
N LEU A 62 -10.32 4.53 3.42
CA LEU A 62 -9.95 3.13 3.50
C LEU A 62 -9.07 2.94 4.73
N ASN A 63 -9.65 2.36 5.79
CA ASN A 63 -8.95 2.10 7.04
C ASN A 63 -9.10 0.62 7.45
N PRO A 64 -8.10 0.04 8.12
CA PRO A 64 -8.23 -1.23 8.81
C PRO A 64 -9.35 -1.22 9.85
N PRO A 65 -9.94 -2.38 10.20
CA PRO A 65 -10.89 -2.47 11.29
C PRO A 65 -10.30 -1.87 12.58
N GLU A 66 -11.11 -1.07 13.29
CA GLU A 66 -10.76 -0.44 14.58
C GLU A 66 -9.65 0.63 14.53
N VAL A 67 -9.16 0.99 13.33
CA VAL A 67 -8.15 2.03 13.13
C VAL A 67 -8.77 3.20 12.37
N SER A 68 -8.50 4.43 12.80
CA SER A 68 -8.87 5.66 12.09
C SER A 68 -7.63 6.40 11.58
N ASP A 69 -7.78 7.22 10.53
CA ASP A 69 -6.70 8.02 9.95
C ASP A 69 -5.44 7.19 9.59
N SER A 70 -5.66 6.01 9.03
CA SER A 70 -4.57 5.05 8.80
C SER A 70 -3.68 5.45 7.61
N VAL A 71 -2.46 4.94 7.66
CA VAL A 71 -1.51 5.02 6.55
C VAL A 71 -1.20 3.59 6.12
N LEU A 72 -1.48 3.28 4.85
CA LEU A 72 -1.34 1.95 4.29
C LEU A 72 -0.04 1.83 3.51
N GLN A 73 0.47 0.60 3.42
CA GLN A 73 1.67 0.27 2.66
C GLN A 73 1.37 0.07 1.18
N PHE A 74 0.16 -0.42 0.89
CA PHE A 74 -0.28 -0.71 -0.46
C PHE A 74 -1.80 -0.79 -0.46
N ALA A 75 -2.45 -0.37 -1.55
CA ALA A 75 -3.85 -0.66 -1.80
C ALA A 75 -4.11 -0.79 -3.31
N SER A 76 -4.93 -1.76 -3.70
CA SER A 76 -5.34 -1.95 -5.09
C SER A 76 -6.70 -2.62 -5.19
N TRP A 77 -7.35 -2.44 -6.34
CA TRP A 77 -8.54 -3.21 -6.69
C TRP A 77 -8.19 -4.66 -7.04
N GLY A 78 -9.13 -5.57 -6.83
CA GLY A 78 -9.10 -6.89 -7.45
C GLY A 78 -9.43 -6.83 -8.95
N VAL A 79 -9.39 -7.98 -9.63
CA VAL A 79 -9.55 -8.05 -11.10
C VAL A 79 -11.01 -7.85 -11.53
N GLN A 80 -11.98 -8.13 -10.66
CA GLN A 80 -13.41 -8.11 -10.97
C GLN A 80 -14.21 -7.52 -9.80
N GLY A 81 -15.29 -6.81 -10.13
CA GLY A 81 -16.20 -6.23 -9.15
C GLY A 81 -15.60 -5.07 -8.35
N GLN A 82 -16.04 -4.91 -7.11
CA GLN A 82 -15.59 -3.85 -6.18
C GLN A 82 -14.66 -4.39 -5.09
N GLN A 83 -14.13 -5.59 -5.26
CA GLN A 83 -13.26 -6.17 -4.27
C GLN A 83 -11.93 -5.42 -4.25
N LEU A 84 -11.36 -5.25 -3.07
CA LEU A 84 -10.08 -4.56 -2.91
C LEU A 84 -9.21 -5.28 -1.89
N LEU A 85 -7.92 -5.01 -2.00
CA LEU A 85 -6.91 -5.47 -1.07
C LEU A 85 -6.04 -4.31 -0.67
N TYR A 86 -5.65 -4.29 0.59
CA TYR A 86 -4.66 -3.36 1.10
C TYR A 86 -3.77 -4.04 2.12
N ILE A 87 -2.61 -3.44 2.35
CA ILE A 87 -1.59 -3.96 3.25
C ILE A 87 -1.34 -2.94 4.36
N PHE A 88 -1.47 -3.43 5.59
CA PHE A 88 -1.29 -2.67 6.82
C PHE A 88 -0.50 -3.50 7.82
N GLU A 89 0.53 -2.90 8.44
CA GLU A 89 1.44 -3.60 9.36
C GLU A 89 1.97 -4.93 8.80
N ASN A 90 2.39 -4.93 7.53
CA ASN A 90 2.84 -6.11 6.79
C ASN A 90 1.82 -7.25 6.71
N ASN A 91 0.53 -6.96 6.87
CA ASN A 91 -0.55 -7.94 6.77
C ASN A 91 -1.52 -7.58 5.66
N ILE A 92 -2.00 -8.62 4.99
CA ILE A 92 -2.94 -8.50 3.88
C ILE A 92 -4.36 -8.41 4.45
N TYR A 93 -5.08 -7.39 4.03
CA TYR A 93 -6.50 -7.20 4.29
C TYR A 93 -7.28 -7.22 2.98
N TYR A 94 -8.48 -7.78 3.04
CA TYR A 94 -9.37 -7.96 1.90
C TYR A 94 -10.75 -7.40 2.21
N GLN A 95 -11.37 -6.74 1.22
CA GLN A 95 -12.78 -6.38 1.23
C GLN A 95 -13.44 -6.94 -0.03
N ALA A 96 -14.56 -7.65 0.14
CA ALA A 96 -15.33 -8.19 -0.99
C ALA A 96 -16.00 -7.09 -1.83
N ASP A 97 -16.35 -5.98 -1.19
CA ASP A 97 -16.88 -4.77 -1.81
C ASP A 97 -16.62 -3.57 -0.89
N VAL A 98 -16.87 -2.36 -1.40
CA VAL A 98 -16.59 -1.07 -0.71
C VAL A 98 -17.43 -0.86 0.56
N GLN A 99 -18.58 -1.52 0.68
CA GLN A 99 -19.46 -1.45 1.85
C GLN A 99 -19.13 -2.53 2.89
N SER A 100 -18.52 -3.63 2.46
CA SER A 100 -18.15 -4.76 3.31
C SER A 100 -17.03 -4.40 4.29
N SER A 101 -17.10 -4.99 5.49
CA SER A 101 -16.00 -4.92 6.45
C SER A 101 -14.76 -5.65 5.92
N SER A 102 -13.59 -5.17 6.32
CA SER A 102 -12.32 -5.78 5.93
C SER A 102 -12.05 -7.07 6.71
N TRP A 103 -11.49 -8.07 6.02
CA TRP A 103 -11.00 -9.31 6.60
C TRP A 103 -9.49 -9.37 6.53
N ARG A 104 -8.84 -9.66 7.66
CA ARG A 104 -7.41 -9.88 7.74
C ARG A 104 -7.08 -11.29 7.25
N LEU A 105 -6.37 -11.41 6.14
CA LEU A 105 -5.99 -12.69 5.54
C LEU A 105 -4.70 -13.27 6.16
N THR A 106 -3.81 -12.42 6.68
CA THR A 106 -2.56 -12.83 7.32
C THR A 106 -2.38 -12.17 8.67
N SER A 107 -1.76 -12.86 9.63
CA SER A 107 -1.46 -12.31 10.97
C SER A 107 0.01 -12.39 11.37
N SER A 108 0.88 -12.88 10.49
CA SER A 108 2.32 -13.06 10.73
C SER A 108 3.16 -11.82 10.47
N GLY A 109 2.58 -10.77 9.88
CA GLY A 109 3.30 -9.56 9.51
C GLY A 109 4.00 -8.92 10.70
N GLN A 110 5.26 -8.57 10.51
CA GLN A 110 6.11 -7.91 11.49
C GLN A 110 6.94 -6.85 10.78
N GLU A 111 6.84 -5.60 11.23
CA GLU A 111 7.49 -4.46 10.61
C GLU A 111 9.02 -4.68 10.50
N GLY A 112 9.56 -4.50 9.30
CA GLY A 112 10.99 -4.68 9.01
C GLY A 112 11.50 -6.13 9.05
N VAL A 113 10.63 -7.14 9.27
CA VAL A 113 11.06 -8.54 9.45
C VAL A 113 10.24 -9.53 8.62
N ILE A 114 8.91 -9.50 8.72
CA ILE A 114 8.03 -10.41 7.98
C ILE A 114 7.08 -9.57 7.13
N PHE A 115 7.13 -9.76 5.82
CA PHE A 115 6.34 -9.05 4.83
C PHE A 115 5.38 -10.03 4.15
N ASN A 116 4.08 -9.69 4.07
CA ASN A 116 3.09 -10.49 3.37
C ASN A 116 2.49 -9.68 2.21
N GLY A 117 2.64 -10.18 0.98
CA GLY A 117 2.06 -9.57 -0.22
C GLY A 117 2.73 -8.29 -0.72
N ILE A 118 3.72 -7.77 0.01
CA ILE A 118 4.64 -6.71 -0.42
C ILE A 118 6.08 -7.21 -0.36
N THR A 119 6.95 -6.57 -1.12
CA THR A 119 8.39 -6.85 -1.17
C THR A 119 9.16 -6.24 0.01
N ASP A 120 10.28 -6.88 0.36
CA ASP A 120 11.36 -6.23 1.11
C ASP A 120 12.25 -5.41 0.14
N TRP A 121 13.30 -4.78 0.67
CA TRP A 121 14.23 -4.01 -0.15
C TRP A 121 14.85 -4.83 -1.30
N LEU A 122 15.32 -6.05 -1.03
CA LEU A 122 16.00 -6.84 -2.05
C LEU A 122 15.04 -7.24 -3.17
N TYR A 123 13.85 -7.73 -2.82
CA TYR A 123 12.89 -8.15 -3.84
C TYR A 123 12.38 -6.97 -4.64
N GLU A 124 12.20 -5.80 -4.02
CA GLU A 124 11.77 -4.62 -4.74
C GLU A 124 12.80 -4.12 -5.74
N GLU A 125 14.08 -4.06 -5.36
CA GLU A 125 15.12 -3.39 -6.15
C GLU A 125 15.80 -4.31 -7.16
N GLU A 126 15.90 -5.61 -6.86
CA GLU A 126 16.77 -6.52 -7.63
C GLU A 126 16.05 -7.74 -8.22
N VAL A 127 14.93 -8.18 -7.62
CA VAL A 127 14.26 -9.43 -8.03
C VAL A 127 12.97 -9.20 -8.80
N LEU A 128 12.01 -8.50 -8.20
CA LEU A 128 10.67 -8.28 -8.76
C LEU A 128 10.49 -6.91 -9.39
N LEU A 129 11.34 -5.92 -9.06
CA LEU A 129 11.27 -4.56 -9.61
C LEU A 129 9.88 -3.92 -9.38
N SER A 130 9.25 -4.26 -8.27
CA SER A 130 7.89 -3.86 -7.91
C SER A 130 7.67 -3.96 -6.40
N GLN A 131 6.81 -3.09 -5.85
CA GLN A 131 6.34 -3.19 -4.46
C GLN A 131 5.39 -4.39 -4.26
N ALA A 132 4.63 -4.78 -5.29
CA ALA A 132 3.61 -5.80 -5.16
C ALA A 132 4.23 -7.21 -5.25
N ALA A 133 4.02 -8.01 -4.20
CA ALA A 133 4.39 -9.42 -4.12
C ALA A 133 3.15 -10.32 -3.97
N HIS A 134 2.05 -9.93 -4.62
CA HIS A 134 0.80 -10.67 -4.66
C HIS A 134 0.16 -10.58 -6.05
N TRP A 135 -0.64 -11.59 -6.38
CA TRP A 135 -1.27 -11.75 -7.68
C TRP A 135 -2.65 -12.36 -7.54
N TRP A 136 -3.63 -11.69 -8.14
CA TRP A 136 -4.99 -12.19 -8.25
C TRP A 136 -5.08 -13.25 -9.35
N SER A 137 -5.94 -14.25 -9.15
CA SER A 137 -6.38 -15.09 -10.26
C SER A 137 -7.22 -14.27 -11.26
N PRO A 138 -7.28 -14.66 -12.55
CA PRO A 138 -8.05 -13.92 -13.55
C PRO A 138 -9.55 -13.82 -13.25
N ASP A 139 -10.08 -14.78 -12.50
CA ASP A 139 -11.47 -14.86 -12.04
C ASP A 139 -11.68 -14.22 -10.66
N SER A 140 -10.66 -13.55 -10.09
CA SER A 140 -10.72 -12.88 -8.78
C SER A 140 -10.97 -13.80 -7.57
N SER A 141 -11.09 -15.11 -7.76
CA SER A 141 -11.48 -16.05 -6.70
C SER A 141 -10.34 -16.48 -5.79
N ARG A 142 -9.09 -16.26 -6.20
CA ARG A 142 -7.89 -16.67 -5.48
C ARG A 142 -6.85 -15.55 -5.48
N LEU A 143 -6.07 -15.51 -4.40
CA LEU A 143 -4.93 -14.62 -4.25
C LEU A 143 -3.69 -15.47 -3.95
N ALA A 144 -2.66 -15.34 -4.78
CA ALA A 144 -1.32 -15.82 -4.48
C ALA A 144 -0.50 -14.66 -3.91
N TYR A 145 0.34 -14.92 -2.91
CA TYR A 145 1.22 -13.90 -2.35
C TYR A 145 2.50 -14.53 -1.80
N LEU A 146 3.56 -13.73 -1.72
CA LEU A 146 4.80 -14.11 -1.02
C LEU A 146 4.74 -13.70 0.44
N THR A 147 5.29 -14.55 1.29
CA THR A 147 5.74 -14.18 2.64
C THR A 147 7.26 -14.14 2.62
N ILE A 148 7.82 -12.95 2.83
CA ILE A 148 9.27 -12.74 2.90
C ILE A 148 9.65 -12.62 4.38
N ASN A 149 10.71 -13.31 4.78
CA ASN A 149 11.17 -13.37 6.17
C ASN A 149 12.64 -12.99 6.27
N ASP A 150 12.88 -11.79 6.79
CA ASP A 150 14.19 -11.17 6.98
C ASP A 150 14.77 -11.39 8.38
N SER A 151 14.17 -12.25 9.21
CA SER A 151 14.62 -12.49 10.60
C SER A 151 16.10 -12.90 10.74
N LEU A 152 16.69 -13.47 9.69
CA LEU A 152 18.09 -13.90 9.65
C LEU A 152 18.95 -13.06 8.69
N VAL A 153 18.36 -12.05 8.05
CA VAL A 153 19.06 -11.14 7.14
C VAL A 153 19.74 -10.06 7.97
N PRO A 154 21.05 -9.81 7.78
CA PRO A 154 21.74 -8.75 8.52
C PRO A 154 21.23 -7.37 8.10
N ASN A 155 21.06 -6.48 9.07
CA ASN A 155 20.71 -5.08 8.80
C ASN A 155 21.93 -4.26 8.36
N MET A 156 21.68 -3.33 7.45
CA MET A 156 22.60 -2.25 7.08
C MET A 156 22.11 -0.93 7.67
N LEU A 157 23.03 -0.16 8.28
CA LEU A 157 22.74 1.18 8.79
C LEU A 157 23.02 2.24 7.72
N LEU A 158 22.03 3.07 7.42
CA LEU A 158 22.17 4.30 6.64
C LEU A 158 22.25 5.50 7.60
N PRO A 159 23.44 6.10 7.78
CA PRO A 159 23.59 7.24 8.66
C PRO A 159 22.83 8.45 8.11
N ARG A 160 22.12 9.16 8.99
CA ARG A 160 21.46 10.43 8.68
C ARG A 160 22.14 11.54 9.48
N PHE A 161 22.53 12.61 8.82
CA PHE A 161 23.24 13.75 9.45
C PHE A 161 22.38 15.02 9.55
N THR A 162 21.14 14.98 9.06
CA THR A 162 20.21 16.11 9.01
C THR A 162 18.87 15.73 9.66
N GLY A 163 18.07 16.72 10.04
CA GLY A 163 16.76 16.52 10.67
C GLY A 163 16.72 16.98 12.13
N SER A 164 16.47 16.05 13.06
CA SER A 164 16.37 16.33 14.49
C SER A 164 17.72 16.69 15.13
N LEU A 165 17.68 17.32 16.32
CA LEU A 165 18.86 17.66 17.13
C LEU A 165 19.77 16.45 17.39
N TYR A 166 19.16 15.27 17.54
CA TYR A 166 19.85 13.98 17.57
C TYR A 166 19.34 13.14 16.40
N PRO A 167 20.01 13.16 15.24
CA PRO A 167 19.56 12.43 14.07
C PRO A 167 19.79 10.93 14.28
N ARG A 168 18.82 10.12 13.83
CA ARG A 168 18.91 8.66 13.83
C ARG A 168 19.01 8.16 12.40
N GLY A 169 19.92 7.23 12.18
CA GLY A 169 20.02 6.50 10.92
C GLY A 169 18.80 5.59 10.71
N ALA A 170 18.63 5.13 9.47
CA ALA A 170 17.66 4.10 9.14
C ALA A 170 18.39 2.75 9.05
N GLU A 171 17.78 1.70 9.57
CA GLU A 171 18.25 0.32 9.39
C GLU A 171 17.31 -0.42 8.45
N TYR A 172 17.87 -1.26 7.59
CA TYR A 172 17.09 -2.11 6.70
C TYR A 172 17.81 -3.43 6.42
N PRO A 173 17.08 -4.55 6.24
CA PRO A 173 17.68 -5.83 5.88
C PRO A 173 18.42 -5.75 4.54
N TYR A 174 19.70 -6.14 4.52
CA TYR A 174 20.52 -6.11 3.30
C TYR A 174 21.48 -7.32 3.26
N PRO A 175 21.19 -8.34 2.42
CA PRO A 175 22.06 -9.50 2.33
C PRO A 175 23.29 -9.19 1.48
N LYS A 176 24.40 -8.85 2.14
CA LYS A 176 25.71 -8.76 1.48
C LYS A 176 26.21 -10.13 1.07
N VAL A 177 26.91 -10.20 -0.08
CA VAL A 177 27.65 -11.38 -0.50
C VAL A 177 28.61 -11.81 0.61
N LYS A 178 28.46 -13.03 1.11
CA LYS A 178 29.47 -13.63 1.97
C LYS A 178 30.66 -14.01 1.08
N LEU A 179 31.72 -13.20 1.11
CA LEU A 179 33.02 -13.66 0.62
C LEU A 179 33.41 -14.86 1.47
N LYS A 180 33.53 -16.05 0.86
CA LYS A 180 34.08 -17.21 1.55
C LYS A 180 35.51 -16.85 1.94
N SER A 181 35.79 -16.84 3.24
CA SER A 181 37.17 -16.87 3.74
C SER A 181 37.76 -18.19 3.23
N ILE A 182 38.73 -18.09 2.32
CA ILE A 182 39.52 -19.24 1.83
C ILE A 182 40.57 -19.57 2.90
#